data_AF-B4PNJ0-F1
#
_entry.id   AF-B4PNJ0-F1
#
_cell.length_a   1.000
_cell.length_b   1.000
_cell.length_c   1.000
_cell.angle_alpha   90.00
_cell.angle_beta   90.00
_cell.angle_gamma   90.00
#
_symmetry.space_group_name_H-M   'P 1'
#
loop_
_entity.id
_entity.type
_entity.pdbx_description
1 polymer ?
#
loop_
_entity_poly.entity_id
_entity_poly.type
_entity_poly.pdbx_seq_one_letter_code
_entity_poly.pdbx_strand_id
1 'polypeptide(L)'
;MVFQIVILVICTICMKHYVKGEFQQSLAITDILPEDIKRYDKMRPPKKEGQPTIVYFHVTVMGLDSIDENSMTYVADVFFAQTWKDHRLRLPENMTQEYRLLEVDWLKNMWRPDSFFKNAKSVTFQTMTIPNHYMWLYKDKTILYMVKLTLKLSCIMNFAIYPHDTQECKLQMESLSHTTDDLIFQWDPTTPLVVDENIELPQVALIRNETADCTQVYSTGNFTCLEVVFTLKRRLVYYVFNTYIPTCMIVIMSWVSFWIKPEAAPARVTLGVTSLLTLSTQHAKSQSSLPPVSYLKAVDAFMSVCTVFVFMALMEYCLINIVLSDTPIPKPMAYPPKPVAGDGPKKEGEGAPPGGSNSAANKQQATMLPLADEKIEKIEKIFDEMTKNRRIVTTTRRVVRPPLDADGPWIPRQESRIILTPTIAPPPPPPPPAAPEPELPKPKLTPAQERLKRAIYIDRSSRVLFPALFASLNGIYWCVFYEYL
;
A
#
# COMPACT_ATOMS: atom_id res chain seq x y z
N MET A 1 63.66 34.76 -75.62
CA MET A 1 64.11 33.38 -75.29
C MET A 1 64.44 33.20 -73.80
N VAL A 2 65.23 34.07 -73.17
CA VAL A 2 65.61 33.96 -71.75
C VAL A 2 64.41 34.06 -70.79
N PHE A 3 63.45 34.95 -71.06
CA PHE A 3 62.28 35.16 -70.19
C PHE A 3 61.34 33.94 -70.13
N GLN A 4 61.20 33.20 -71.23
CA GLN A 4 60.41 31.96 -71.30
C GLN A 4 61.05 30.81 -70.53
N ILE A 5 62.38 30.73 -70.54
CA ILE A 5 63.14 29.72 -69.78
C ILE A 5 63.02 30.00 -68.27
N VAL A 6 63.10 31.26 -67.86
CA VAL A 6 62.95 31.65 -66.44
C VAL A 6 61.54 31.33 -65.93
N ILE A 7 60.49 31.59 -66.71
CA ILE A 7 59.12 31.21 -66.33
C ILE A 7 58.96 29.70 -66.22
N LEU A 8 59.52 28.91 -67.16
CA LEU A 8 59.49 27.45 -67.10
C LEU A 8 60.24 26.89 -65.89
N VAL A 9 61.38 27.47 -65.53
CA VAL A 9 62.17 27.08 -64.36
C VAL A 9 61.44 27.45 -63.06
N ILE A 10 60.88 28.65 -62.96
CA ILE A 10 60.09 29.04 -61.78
C ILE A 10 58.83 28.19 -61.67
N CYS A 11 58.16 27.87 -62.79
CA CYS A 11 56.95 27.05 -62.79
C CYS A 11 57.25 25.58 -62.42
N THR A 12 58.39 25.04 -62.85
CA THR A 12 58.83 23.69 -62.45
C THR A 12 59.32 23.63 -61.01
N ILE A 13 59.96 24.70 -60.49
CA ILE A 13 60.32 24.81 -59.07
C ILE A 13 59.07 24.97 -58.20
N CYS A 14 58.11 25.80 -58.60
CA CYS A 14 56.82 25.96 -57.92
C CYS A 14 56.01 24.66 -57.95
N MET A 15 55.96 23.95 -59.07
CA MET A 15 55.30 22.63 -59.16
C MET A 15 56.00 21.60 -58.26
N LYS A 16 57.34 21.58 -58.23
CA LYS A 16 58.09 20.69 -57.32
C LYS A 16 57.89 21.05 -55.85
N HIS A 17 57.74 22.33 -55.51
CA HIS A 17 57.43 22.76 -54.14
C HIS A 17 55.97 22.50 -53.75
N TYR A 18 55.02 22.65 -54.69
CA TYR A 18 53.60 22.38 -54.45
C TYR A 18 53.33 20.89 -54.22
N VAL A 19 54.02 20.00 -54.93
CA VAL A 19 53.89 18.53 -54.76
C VAL A 19 54.54 18.04 -53.45
N LYS A 20 55.39 18.85 -52.81
CA LYS A 20 56.09 18.51 -51.56
C LYS A 20 55.40 19.06 -50.30
N GLY A 21 54.14 19.47 -50.40
CA GLY A 21 53.29 19.51 -49.23
C GLY A 21 52.93 18.08 -48.86
N GLU A 22 53.50 17.55 -47.77
CA GLU A 22 52.98 16.35 -47.12
C GLU A 22 51.53 16.62 -46.72
N PHE A 23 50.60 16.28 -47.61
CA PHE A 23 49.20 16.19 -47.26
C PHE A 23 49.11 15.05 -46.27
N GLN A 24 48.98 15.37 -44.99
CA GLN A 24 48.88 14.38 -43.93
C GLN A 24 47.58 13.60 -44.16
N GLN A 25 47.69 12.49 -44.87
CA GLN A 25 46.57 11.69 -45.34
C GLN A 25 45.74 11.29 -44.13
N SER A 26 44.43 11.55 -44.16
CA SER A 26 43.53 11.14 -43.08
C SER A 26 43.62 9.63 -42.95
N LEU A 27 43.86 9.13 -41.73
CA LEU A 27 43.94 7.70 -41.45
C LEU A 27 42.66 7.02 -41.95
N ALA A 28 42.80 6.01 -42.79
CA ALA A 28 41.70 5.20 -43.26
C ALA A 28 41.65 3.87 -42.48
N ILE A 29 40.48 3.23 -42.47
CA ILE A 29 40.30 1.93 -41.81
C ILE A 29 41.24 0.86 -42.38
N THR A 30 41.56 0.94 -43.67
CA THR A 30 42.49 0.05 -44.39
C THR A 30 43.91 0.09 -43.84
N ASP A 31 44.29 1.19 -43.20
CA ASP A 31 45.62 1.38 -42.63
C ASP A 31 45.75 0.63 -41.29
N ILE A 32 44.62 0.34 -40.63
CA ILE A 32 44.56 -0.35 -39.33
C ILE A 32 44.23 -1.84 -39.50
N LEU A 33 43.36 -2.19 -40.45
CA LEU A 33 43.05 -3.60 -40.73
C LEU A 33 44.26 -4.33 -41.31
N PRO A 34 44.37 -5.67 -41.25
CA PRO A 34 45.41 -6.45 -41.94
C PRO A 34 45.49 -6.17 -43.45
N GLU A 35 46.67 -6.32 -44.07
CA GLU A 35 46.84 -6.10 -45.53
C GLU A 35 45.93 -7.03 -46.33
N ASP A 36 45.88 -8.29 -45.89
CA ASP A 36 44.92 -9.25 -46.36
C ASP A 36 43.60 -9.08 -45.61
N ILE A 37 42.69 -8.27 -46.17
CA ILE A 37 41.32 -8.08 -45.63
C ILE A 37 40.61 -9.43 -45.43
N LYS A 38 40.88 -10.42 -46.29
CA LYS A 38 40.33 -11.80 -46.17
C LYS A 38 40.76 -12.52 -44.90
N ARG A 39 41.85 -12.10 -44.27
CA ARG A 39 42.39 -12.70 -43.04
C ARG A 39 41.72 -12.13 -41.79
N TYR A 40 41.02 -11.00 -41.91
CA TYR A 40 40.27 -10.39 -40.83
C TYR A 40 38.81 -10.84 -40.85
N ASP A 41 38.49 -11.80 -40.00
CA ASP A 41 37.11 -12.19 -39.75
C ASP A 41 36.53 -11.37 -38.60
N LYS A 42 35.60 -10.46 -38.94
CA LYS A 42 34.90 -9.59 -37.99
C LYS A 42 33.89 -10.31 -37.11
N MET A 43 33.51 -11.54 -37.44
CA MET A 43 32.57 -12.34 -36.64
C MET A 43 33.29 -13.14 -35.56
N ARG A 44 34.60 -13.33 -35.70
CA ARG A 44 35.40 -14.11 -34.76
C ARG A 44 36.08 -13.23 -33.70
N PRO A 45 35.92 -13.55 -32.40
CA PRO A 45 36.62 -12.86 -31.33
C PRO A 45 38.14 -12.94 -31.48
N PRO A 46 38.89 -11.86 -31.12
CA PRO A 46 40.33 -11.78 -31.25
C PRO A 46 41.07 -12.59 -30.16
N LYS A 47 40.83 -13.90 -30.13
CA LYS A 47 41.51 -14.83 -29.21
C LYS A 47 43.02 -14.78 -29.39
N LYS A 48 43.74 -14.82 -28.27
CA LYS A 48 45.20 -14.99 -28.25
C LYS A 48 45.52 -16.40 -27.75
N GLU A 49 46.21 -17.21 -28.55
CA GLU A 49 46.69 -18.54 -28.15
C GLU A 49 45.59 -19.48 -27.59
N GLY A 50 44.36 -19.34 -28.10
CA GLY A 50 43.21 -20.14 -27.67
C GLY A 50 42.50 -19.64 -26.40
N GLN A 51 43.04 -18.62 -25.72
CA GLN A 51 42.38 -18.00 -24.57
C GLN A 51 41.16 -17.18 -25.01
N PRO A 52 40.10 -17.14 -24.19
CA PRO A 52 38.93 -16.31 -24.46
C PRO A 52 39.32 -14.84 -24.48
N THR A 53 38.59 -14.06 -25.29
CA THR A 53 38.76 -12.60 -25.31
C THR A 53 38.17 -12.04 -24.02
N ILE A 54 38.94 -11.27 -23.27
CA ILE A 54 38.45 -10.56 -22.08
C ILE A 54 37.99 -9.17 -22.51
N VAL A 55 36.76 -8.81 -22.13
CA VAL A 55 36.19 -7.48 -22.33
C VAL A 55 35.92 -6.86 -20.97
N TYR A 56 36.54 -5.72 -20.73
CA TYR A 56 36.32 -4.95 -19.51
C TYR A 56 35.16 -3.99 -19.68
N PHE A 57 34.24 -4.00 -18.72
CA PHE A 57 33.09 -3.11 -18.69
C PHE A 57 33.25 -2.07 -17.60
N HIS A 58 32.89 -0.85 -17.95
CA HIS A 58 32.73 0.25 -17.01
C HIS A 58 31.37 0.90 -17.27
N VAL A 59 30.62 1.12 -16.19
CA VAL A 59 29.30 1.76 -16.25
C VAL A 59 29.34 3.03 -15.42
N THR A 60 28.95 4.15 -16.04
CA THR A 60 28.66 5.39 -15.31
C THR A 60 27.15 5.65 -15.36
N VAL A 61 26.48 5.65 -14.22
CA VAL A 61 25.06 5.95 -14.09
C VAL A 61 24.91 7.46 -13.88
N MET A 62 24.35 8.16 -14.88
CA MET A 62 24.09 9.60 -14.79
C MET A 62 22.79 9.89 -14.05
N GLY A 63 21.79 9.02 -14.23
CA GLY A 63 20.46 9.25 -13.68
C GLY A 63 19.61 8.00 -13.67
N LEU A 64 18.79 7.89 -12.64
CA LEU A 64 17.63 7.01 -12.60
C LEU A 64 16.42 7.93 -12.70
N ASP A 65 15.59 7.72 -13.71
CA ASP A 65 14.52 8.65 -14.06
C ASP A 65 13.16 8.14 -13.55
N SER A 66 12.37 7.52 -14.44
CA SER A 66 11.06 7.00 -14.08
C SER A 66 11.14 5.56 -13.59
N ILE A 67 10.59 5.31 -12.40
CA ILE A 67 10.25 3.98 -11.91
C ILE A 67 8.75 3.83 -12.08
N ASP A 68 8.33 2.83 -12.85
CA ASP A 68 6.94 2.53 -13.15
C ASP A 68 6.58 1.19 -12.52
N GLU A 69 5.90 1.25 -11.36
CA GLU A 69 5.42 0.06 -10.68
C GLU A 69 4.37 -0.70 -11.48
N ASN A 70 3.55 -0.02 -12.30
CA ASN A 70 2.48 -0.67 -13.06
C ASN A 70 3.04 -1.58 -14.15
N SER A 71 4.07 -1.12 -14.85
CA SER A 71 4.74 -1.92 -15.89
C SER A 71 5.92 -2.75 -15.39
N MET A 72 6.26 -2.63 -14.09
CA MET A 72 7.42 -3.26 -13.47
C MET A 72 8.72 -2.89 -14.22
N THR A 73 8.91 -1.60 -14.49
CA THR A 73 10.08 -1.09 -15.21
C THR A 73 10.71 0.11 -14.52
N TYR A 74 11.97 0.36 -14.86
CA TYR A 74 12.63 1.61 -14.54
C TYR A 74 13.47 2.08 -15.71
N VAL A 75 13.73 3.39 -15.75
CA VAL A 75 14.57 4.02 -16.77
C VAL A 75 15.89 4.46 -16.15
N ALA A 76 17.00 4.11 -16.80
CA ALA A 76 18.34 4.49 -16.39
C ALA A 76 19.09 5.13 -17.57
N ASP A 77 19.72 6.26 -17.31
CA ASP A 77 20.63 6.93 -18.23
C ASP A 77 22.07 6.58 -17.84
N VAL A 78 22.77 5.90 -18.74
CA VAL A 78 24.12 5.38 -18.47
C VAL A 78 25.10 5.74 -19.58
N PHE A 79 26.35 5.98 -19.21
CA PHE A 79 27.48 5.79 -20.10
C PHE A 79 27.98 4.36 -19.95
N PHE A 80 28.06 3.67 -21.08
CA PHE A 80 28.46 2.29 -21.18
C PHE A 80 29.78 2.20 -21.92
N ALA A 81 30.81 1.74 -21.22
CA ALA A 81 32.16 1.58 -21.74
C ALA A 81 32.51 0.10 -21.89
N GLN A 82 33.17 -0.23 -22.99
CA GLN A 82 33.68 -1.56 -23.29
C GLN A 82 35.11 -1.45 -23.77
N THR A 83 36.00 -2.21 -23.15
CA THR A 83 37.43 -2.20 -23.47
C THR A 83 37.89 -3.60 -23.81
N TRP A 84 38.45 -3.79 -25.00
CA TRP A 84 39.00 -5.07 -25.45
C TRP A 84 40.27 -4.88 -26.27
N LYS A 85 41.06 -5.94 -26.40
CA LYS A 85 42.32 -5.91 -27.15
C LYS A 85 42.23 -6.74 -28.41
N ASP A 86 42.43 -6.13 -29.59
CA ASP A 86 42.46 -6.86 -30.86
C ASP A 86 43.89 -6.90 -31.43
N HIS A 87 44.55 -8.04 -31.20
CA HIS A 87 45.93 -8.29 -31.61
C HIS A 87 46.13 -8.30 -33.13
N ARG A 88 45.05 -8.50 -33.90
CA ARG A 88 45.06 -8.62 -35.37
C ARG A 88 45.21 -7.26 -36.05
N LEU A 89 44.94 -6.17 -35.35
CA LEU A 89 45.05 -4.82 -35.89
C LEU A 89 46.51 -4.42 -36.08
N ARG A 90 46.76 -3.65 -37.14
CA ARG A 90 48.03 -2.98 -37.42
C ARG A 90 47.94 -1.55 -36.90
N LEU A 91 49.03 -1.07 -36.33
CA LEU A 91 49.13 0.31 -35.88
C LEU A 91 50.08 1.04 -36.82
N PRO A 92 49.73 2.26 -37.27
CA PRO A 92 50.66 3.07 -38.05
C PRO A 92 51.90 3.38 -37.21
N GLU A 93 53.09 3.21 -37.80
CA GLU A 93 54.38 3.38 -37.10
C GLU A 93 54.57 4.80 -36.53
N ASN A 94 53.92 5.79 -37.13
CA ASN A 94 53.97 7.20 -36.74
C ASN A 94 52.91 7.62 -35.71
N MET A 95 52.49 6.72 -34.80
CA MET A 95 51.55 7.08 -33.74
C MET A 95 52.29 7.76 -32.56
N THR A 96 52.27 9.09 -32.51
CA THR A 96 52.90 9.89 -31.43
C THR A 96 52.06 9.93 -30.15
N GLN A 97 50.73 10.08 -30.28
CA GLN A 97 49.76 10.11 -29.17
C GLN A 97 49.45 8.72 -28.61
N GLU A 98 49.21 8.60 -27.30
CA GLU A 98 48.93 7.34 -26.60
C GLU A 98 47.65 6.64 -27.10
N TYR A 99 46.66 7.43 -27.48
CA TYR A 99 45.41 6.98 -28.08
C TYR A 99 45.04 7.86 -29.28
N ARG A 100 44.20 7.32 -30.16
CA ARG A 100 43.64 8.04 -31.29
C ARG A 100 42.13 7.85 -31.34
N LEU A 101 41.40 8.95 -31.55
CA LEU A 101 39.97 8.91 -31.80
C LEU A 101 39.69 8.33 -33.19
N LEU A 102 38.83 7.32 -33.26
CA LEU A 102 38.40 6.67 -34.49
C LEU A 102 36.94 6.98 -34.80
N GLU A 103 36.58 6.95 -36.08
CA GLU A 103 35.20 7.03 -36.52
C GLU A 103 34.41 5.79 -36.07
N VAL A 104 33.21 6.01 -35.53
CA VAL A 104 32.40 4.92 -34.97
C VAL A 104 31.85 3.98 -36.05
N ASP A 105 31.68 4.48 -37.28
CA ASP A 105 31.25 3.66 -38.42
C ASP A 105 32.22 2.50 -38.75
N TRP A 106 33.48 2.60 -38.32
CA TRP A 106 34.47 1.55 -38.54
C TRP A 106 34.14 0.27 -37.76
N LEU A 107 33.36 0.35 -36.68
CA LEU A 107 32.84 -0.81 -35.94
C LEU A 107 31.98 -1.75 -36.80
N LYS A 108 31.47 -1.31 -37.96
CA LYS A 108 30.73 -2.18 -38.91
C LYS A 108 31.64 -3.19 -39.60
N ASN A 109 32.94 -2.86 -39.70
CA ASN A 109 33.96 -3.63 -40.41
C ASN A 109 34.97 -4.29 -39.45
N MET A 110 34.92 -3.93 -38.16
CA MET A 110 35.76 -4.50 -37.11
C MET A 110 34.95 -5.45 -36.22
N TRP A 111 35.62 -6.40 -35.58
CA TRP A 111 35.00 -7.19 -34.53
C TRP A 111 34.67 -6.29 -33.34
N ARG A 112 33.48 -6.50 -32.77
CA ARG A 112 33.03 -5.88 -31.52
C ARG A 112 32.35 -6.95 -30.67
N PRO A 113 32.42 -6.85 -29.33
CA PRO A 113 31.65 -7.72 -28.45
C PRO A 113 30.14 -7.60 -28.71
N ASP A 114 29.46 -8.73 -28.61
CA ASP A 114 28.02 -8.89 -28.77
C ASP A 114 27.28 -8.79 -27.42
N SER A 115 27.64 -7.79 -26.63
CA SER A 115 26.98 -7.48 -25.35
C SER A 115 25.57 -6.96 -25.60
N PHE A 116 24.57 -7.50 -24.90
CA PHE A 116 23.21 -6.98 -24.88
C PHE A 116 22.67 -6.90 -23.45
N PHE A 117 21.66 -6.06 -23.23
CA PHE A 117 21.02 -5.93 -21.93
C PHE A 117 19.89 -6.96 -21.80
N LYS A 118 20.09 -7.98 -20.96
CA LYS A 118 19.17 -9.12 -20.80
C LYS A 118 17.76 -8.70 -20.39
N ASN A 119 17.67 -7.74 -19.47
CA ASN A 119 16.40 -7.27 -18.93
C ASN A 119 15.90 -5.96 -19.56
N ALA A 120 16.48 -5.51 -20.67
CA ALA A 120 16.00 -4.32 -21.37
C ALA A 120 14.73 -4.61 -22.18
N LYS A 121 13.68 -3.81 -21.93
CA LYS A 121 12.49 -3.78 -22.80
C LYS A 121 12.70 -2.87 -24.00
N SER A 122 13.46 -1.79 -23.83
CA SER A 122 13.88 -0.91 -24.93
C SER A 122 15.22 -0.24 -24.61
N VAL A 123 16.02 -0.03 -25.65
CA VAL A 123 17.32 0.64 -25.57
C VAL A 123 17.31 1.81 -26.55
N THR A 124 17.61 3.01 -26.07
CA THR A 124 17.63 4.23 -26.89
C THR A 124 19.04 4.78 -26.93
N PHE A 125 19.58 4.92 -28.14
CA PHE A 125 20.85 5.60 -28.39
C PHE A 125 20.60 7.10 -28.44
N GLN A 126 21.31 7.85 -27.60
CA GLN A 126 21.11 9.30 -27.50
C GLN A 126 21.83 10.03 -28.64
N THR A 127 21.09 10.81 -29.43
CA THR A 127 21.62 11.68 -30.50
C THR A 127 21.09 13.09 -30.30
N MET A 128 21.97 14.07 -30.12
CA MET A 128 21.58 15.50 -29.96
C MET A 128 22.05 16.34 -31.15
N THR A 129 23.33 16.20 -31.53
CA THR A 129 23.96 16.87 -32.69
C THR A 129 25.02 15.99 -33.35
N ILE A 130 25.79 15.26 -32.54
CA ILE A 130 26.67 14.16 -32.94
C ILE A 130 26.19 12.91 -32.18
N PRO A 131 26.31 11.70 -32.73
CA PRO A 131 26.04 10.49 -31.96
C PRO A 131 26.89 10.48 -30.68
N ASN A 132 26.27 10.26 -29.51
CA ASN A 132 26.96 10.25 -28.21
C ASN A 132 27.69 8.91 -27.99
N HIS A 133 28.50 8.53 -28.96
CA HIS A 133 29.44 7.42 -28.85
C HIS A 133 30.77 7.78 -29.51
N TYR A 134 31.84 7.20 -28.99
CA TYR A 134 33.17 7.39 -29.54
C TYR A 134 34.00 6.14 -29.33
N MET A 135 35.07 6.03 -30.11
CA MET A 135 35.99 4.91 -30.05
C MET A 135 37.42 5.42 -29.95
N TRP A 136 38.18 4.94 -28.98
CA TRP A 136 39.61 5.19 -28.87
C TRP A 136 40.38 3.91 -29.21
N LEU A 137 41.44 4.06 -30.00
CA LEU A 137 42.43 3.03 -30.24
C LEU A 137 43.74 3.43 -29.57
N TYR A 138 44.19 2.60 -28.63
CA TYR A 138 45.45 2.76 -27.91
C TYR A 138 46.62 2.15 -28.69
N LYS A 139 47.84 2.64 -28.41
CA LYS A 139 49.10 2.13 -28.99
C LYS A 139 49.37 0.65 -28.71
N ASP A 140 48.71 0.06 -27.73
CA ASP A 140 48.85 -1.36 -27.39
C ASP A 140 47.82 -2.26 -28.09
N LYS A 141 47.06 -1.70 -29.05
CA LYS A 141 45.94 -2.32 -29.78
C LYS A 141 44.68 -2.56 -28.95
N THR A 142 44.58 -1.90 -27.80
CA THR A 142 43.33 -1.86 -27.03
C THR A 142 42.35 -0.88 -27.65
N ILE A 143 41.09 -1.26 -27.72
CA ILE A 143 39.98 -0.45 -28.20
C ILE A 143 39.08 -0.17 -27.01
N LEU A 144 38.79 1.10 -26.78
CA LEU A 144 37.74 1.56 -25.88
C LEU A 144 36.56 2.05 -26.71
N TYR A 145 35.39 1.49 -26.49
CA TYR A 145 34.13 1.96 -27.04
C TYR A 145 33.26 2.51 -25.90
N MET A 146 32.84 3.77 -26.02
CA MET A 146 31.98 4.43 -25.05
C MET A 146 30.69 4.87 -25.74
N VAL A 147 29.54 4.66 -25.11
CA VAL A 147 28.23 5.10 -25.61
C VAL A 147 27.31 5.57 -24.49
N LYS A 148 26.58 6.66 -24.72
CA LYS A 148 25.47 7.09 -23.86
C LYS A 148 24.18 6.40 -24.27
N LEU A 149 23.55 5.70 -23.35
CA LEU A 149 22.33 4.94 -23.55
C LEU A 149 21.27 5.35 -22.53
N THR A 150 20.02 5.38 -22.98
CA THR A 150 18.84 5.39 -22.11
C THR A 150 18.20 4.01 -22.18
N LEU A 151 18.17 3.34 -21.04
CA LEU A 151 17.73 1.95 -20.91
C LEU A 151 16.41 1.91 -20.17
N LYS A 152 15.38 1.33 -20.79
CA LYS A 152 14.16 0.93 -20.09
C LYS A 152 14.29 -0.53 -19.69
N LEU A 153 14.53 -0.78 -18.42
CA LEU A 153 14.87 -2.07 -17.86
C LEU A 153 13.68 -2.63 -17.07
N SER A 154 13.50 -3.95 -17.13
CA SER A 154 12.53 -4.67 -16.32
C SER A 154 13.07 -4.85 -14.90
N CYS A 155 12.25 -4.53 -13.90
CA CYS A 155 12.56 -4.74 -12.49
C CYS A 155 11.38 -5.42 -11.81
N ILE A 156 11.59 -6.64 -11.31
CA ILE A 156 10.56 -7.44 -10.66
C ILE A 156 10.46 -6.97 -9.21
N MET A 157 9.43 -6.18 -8.92
CA MET A 157 9.22 -5.59 -7.59
C MET A 157 8.29 -6.44 -6.73
N ASN A 158 8.54 -6.46 -5.41
CA ASN A 158 7.70 -7.14 -4.43
C ASN A 158 7.00 -6.14 -3.50
N PHE A 159 5.68 -6.04 -3.59
CA PHE A 159 4.87 -5.07 -2.85
C PHE A 159 4.23 -5.63 -1.57
N ALA A 160 4.65 -6.80 -1.07
CA ALA A 160 4.03 -7.43 0.10
C ALA A 160 4.01 -6.49 1.33
N ILE A 161 5.11 -5.79 1.56
CA ILE A 161 5.27 -4.83 2.67
C ILE A 161 5.03 -3.36 2.25
N TYR A 162 4.40 -3.12 1.09
CA TYR A 162 4.15 -1.76 0.59
C TYR A 162 3.33 -0.91 1.59
N PRO A 163 3.70 0.37 1.81
CA PRO A 163 4.77 1.16 1.17
C PRO A 163 6.13 1.12 1.90
N HIS A 164 6.32 0.24 2.88
CA HIS A 164 7.56 0.07 3.65
C HIS A 164 8.61 -0.77 2.92
N ASP A 165 8.46 -0.89 1.60
CA ASP A 165 9.22 -1.79 0.76
C ASP A 165 10.61 -1.25 0.38
N THR A 166 11.53 -2.19 0.21
CA THR A 166 12.82 -1.97 -0.45
C THR A 166 12.85 -2.88 -1.67
N GLN A 167 13.18 -2.30 -2.83
CA GLN A 167 13.20 -2.99 -4.11
C GLN A 167 14.64 -3.12 -4.62
N GLU A 168 14.93 -4.26 -5.23
CA GLU A 168 16.22 -4.50 -5.90
C GLU A 168 16.02 -4.50 -7.41
N CYS A 169 16.50 -3.46 -8.06
CA CYS A 169 16.45 -3.35 -9.51
C CYS A 169 17.84 -3.59 -10.11
N LYS A 170 17.90 -4.49 -11.09
CA LYS A 170 19.16 -4.93 -11.70
C LYS A 170 19.32 -4.35 -13.10
N LEU A 171 20.55 -4.06 -13.49
CA LEU A 171 20.94 -3.81 -14.88
C LEU A 171 21.87 -4.95 -15.28
N GLN A 172 21.42 -5.80 -16.20
CA GLN A 172 22.12 -7.04 -16.55
C GLN A 172 22.60 -6.99 -17.99
N MET A 173 23.89 -7.21 -18.21
CA MET A 173 24.51 -7.32 -19.53
C MET A 173 25.08 -8.72 -19.73
N GLU A 174 24.81 -9.31 -20.89
CA GLU A 174 25.15 -10.70 -21.20
C GLU A 174 25.69 -10.81 -22.63
N SER A 175 26.51 -11.81 -22.89
CA SER A 175 26.97 -12.16 -24.24
C SER A 175 25.83 -12.81 -25.04
N LEU A 176 25.60 -12.39 -26.29
CA LEU A 176 24.49 -12.90 -27.09
C LEU A 176 24.75 -14.28 -27.73
N SER A 177 25.93 -14.47 -28.32
CA SER A 177 26.24 -15.61 -29.17
C SER A 177 27.53 -16.34 -28.79
N HIS A 178 28.42 -15.70 -28.03
CA HIS A 178 29.68 -16.29 -27.59
C HIS A 178 29.58 -16.87 -26.18
N THR A 179 30.08 -18.09 -26.01
CA THR A 179 30.19 -18.73 -24.70
C THR A 179 31.44 -18.26 -23.95
N THR A 180 31.58 -18.66 -22.68
CA THR A 180 32.77 -18.36 -21.85
C THR A 180 34.09 -18.85 -22.43
N ASP A 181 34.05 -19.85 -23.34
CA ASP A 181 35.24 -20.35 -24.03
C ASP A 181 35.77 -19.35 -25.07
N ASP A 182 34.90 -18.46 -25.55
CA ASP A 182 35.21 -17.46 -26.57
C ASP A 182 35.39 -16.05 -26.00
N LEU A 183 34.55 -15.68 -25.04
CA LEU A 183 34.37 -14.32 -24.57
C LEU A 183 34.05 -14.31 -23.07
N ILE A 184 34.79 -13.51 -22.30
CA ILE A 184 34.55 -13.32 -20.86
C ILE A 184 34.38 -11.84 -20.57
N PHE A 185 33.31 -11.49 -19.87
CA PHE A 185 33.08 -10.14 -19.38
C PHE A 185 33.69 -10.01 -17.99
N GLN A 186 34.40 -8.90 -17.77
CA GLN A 186 34.92 -8.55 -16.46
C GLN A 186 34.63 -7.08 -16.18
N TRP A 187 34.45 -6.75 -14.91
CA TRP A 187 34.41 -5.37 -14.48
C TRP A 187 35.80 -4.73 -14.62
N ASP A 188 35.85 -3.45 -14.99
CA ASP A 188 37.11 -2.72 -15.01
C ASP A 188 37.78 -2.75 -13.61
N PRO A 189 39.06 -3.13 -13.52
CA PRO A 189 39.73 -3.33 -12.24
C PRO A 189 39.97 -2.03 -11.47
N THR A 190 39.94 -0.87 -12.13
CA THR A 190 40.20 0.44 -11.51
C THR A 190 38.91 1.13 -11.10
N THR A 191 37.95 1.20 -12.02
CA THR A 191 36.67 1.89 -11.81
C THR A 191 35.56 1.11 -12.50
N PRO A 192 34.91 0.14 -11.84
CA PRO A 192 33.90 -0.70 -12.47
C PRO A 192 32.55 0.00 -12.62
N LEU A 193 32.15 0.76 -11.59
CA LEU A 193 30.87 1.46 -11.51
C LEU A 193 31.08 2.85 -10.91
N VAL A 194 30.52 3.86 -11.56
CA VAL A 194 30.41 5.22 -11.04
C VAL A 194 28.94 5.61 -11.07
N VAL A 195 28.39 6.10 -9.96
CA VAL A 195 27.00 6.55 -9.87
C VAL A 195 27.02 8.01 -9.45
N ASP A 196 26.28 8.85 -10.16
CA ASP A 196 26.16 10.27 -9.80
C ASP A 196 25.54 10.41 -8.40
N GLU A 197 26.18 11.20 -7.55
CA GLU A 197 25.75 11.42 -6.16
C GLU A 197 24.46 12.26 -6.07
N ASN A 198 24.12 13.00 -7.13
CA ASN A 198 22.98 13.91 -7.18
C ASN A 198 21.70 13.24 -7.69
N ILE A 199 21.65 11.89 -7.76
CA ILE A 199 20.46 11.16 -8.18
C ILE A 199 19.41 11.22 -7.06
N GLU A 200 18.50 12.19 -7.17
CA GLU A 200 17.34 12.32 -6.29
C GLU A 200 16.06 11.88 -6.98
N LEU A 201 15.51 10.76 -6.53
CA LEU A 201 14.21 10.26 -6.97
C LEU A 201 13.09 10.79 -6.04
N PRO A 202 11.93 11.23 -6.58
CA PRO A 202 10.85 11.81 -5.76
C PRO A 202 10.19 10.80 -4.80
N GLN A 203 9.99 9.56 -5.24
CA GLN A 203 9.22 8.55 -4.50
C GLN A 203 10.09 7.51 -3.78
N VAL A 204 11.32 7.30 -4.25
CA VAL A 204 12.26 6.33 -3.69
C VAL A 204 13.62 6.99 -3.45
N ALA A 205 14.49 6.33 -2.72
CA ALA A 205 15.87 6.73 -2.51
C ALA A 205 16.79 5.58 -2.92
N LEU A 206 17.87 5.89 -3.64
CA LEU A 206 18.94 4.94 -3.90
C LEU A 206 19.78 4.77 -2.63
N ILE A 207 19.77 3.58 -2.05
CA ILE A 207 20.47 3.28 -0.79
C ILE A 207 21.81 2.59 -1.03
N ARG A 208 21.84 1.66 -1.99
CA ARG A 208 23.06 0.91 -2.35
C ARG A 208 23.15 0.70 -3.85
N ASN A 209 24.39 0.66 -4.34
CA ASN A 209 24.75 0.30 -5.70
C ASN A 209 25.91 -0.71 -5.63
N GLU A 210 25.72 -1.89 -6.20
CA GLU A 210 26.70 -2.97 -6.12
C GLU A 210 26.89 -3.61 -7.50
N THR A 211 28.11 -4.05 -7.80
CA THR A 211 28.41 -4.82 -9.02
C THR A 211 28.51 -6.30 -8.68
N ALA A 212 27.94 -7.16 -9.52
CA ALA A 212 28.01 -8.61 -9.38
C ALA A 212 28.25 -9.31 -10.72
N ASP A 213 28.61 -10.59 -10.66
CA ASP A 213 28.69 -11.52 -11.79
C ASP A 213 27.43 -12.40 -11.79
N CYS A 214 26.76 -12.47 -12.92
CA CYS A 214 25.51 -13.21 -13.12
C CYS A 214 25.63 -14.32 -14.16
N THR A 215 26.85 -14.78 -14.49
CA THR A 215 27.12 -15.80 -15.51
C THR A 215 26.18 -16.99 -15.38
N GLN A 216 25.51 -17.34 -16.48
CA GLN A 216 24.47 -18.38 -16.49
C GLN A 216 24.82 -19.53 -17.42
N VAL A 217 24.32 -20.71 -17.06
CA VAL A 217 24.43 -21.94 -17.84
C VAL A 217 23.15 -22.14 -18.63
N TYR A 218 23.27 -22.24 -19.96
CA TYR A 218 22.18 -22.58 -20.86
C TYR A 218 22.43 -23.96 -21.49
N SER A 219 21.42 -24.50 -22.18
CA SER A 219 21.55 -25.77 -22.90
C SER A 219 22.64 -25.75 -23.99
N THR A 220 22.97 -24.57 -24.50
CA THR A 220 23.98 -24.34 -25.55
C THR A 220 25.39 -24.07 -25.00
N GLY A 221 25.55 -23.85 -23.69
CA GLY A 221 26.83 -23.55 -23.05
C GLY A 221 26.71 -22.49 -21.94
N ASN A 222 27.86 -22.06 -21.42
CA ASN A 222 27.94 -21.03 -20.39
C ASN A 222 28.09 -19.65 -21.05
N PHE A 223 27.29 -18.68 -20.61
CA PHE A 223 27.32 -17.31 -21.13
C PHE A 223 27.67 -16.34 -20.01
N THR A 224 28.70 -15.53 -20.26
CA THR A 224 29.18 -14.53 -19.31
C THR A 224 28.15 -13.41 -19.14
N CYS A 225 27.92 -13.00 -17.90
CA CYS A 225 26.93 -11.99 -17.53
C CYS A 225 27.46 -11.14 -16.38
N LEU A 226 27.30 -9.82 -16.48
CA LEU A 226 27.60 -8.87 -15.41
C LEU A 226 26.33 -8.13 -15.04
N GLU A 227 26.16 -7.81 -13.75
CA GLU A 227 25.02 -7.04 -13.29
C GLU A 227 25.39 -5.93 -12.32
N VAL A 228 24.66 -4.82 -12.41
CA VAL A 228 24.63 -3.77 -11.38
C VAL A 228 23.31 -3.89 -10.63
N VAL A 229 23.37 -3.92 -9.31
CA VAL A 229 22.22 -4.03 -8.41
C VAL A 229 22.00 -2.69 -7.73
N PHE A 230 20.81 -2.12 -7.93
CA PHE A 230 20.35 -0.90 -7.27
C PHE A 230 19.34 -1.26 -6.17
N THR A 231 19.67 -0.94 -4.93
CA THR A 231 18.74 -1.08 -3.79
C THR A 231 17.99 0.24 -3.58
N LEU A 232 16.69 0.23 -3.84
CA LEU A 232 15.81 1.39 -3.80
C LEU A 232 14.85 1.29 -2.61
N LYS A 233 14.92 2.22 -1.65
CA LYS A 233 14.00 2.28 -0.50
C LYS A 233 12.91 3.32 -0.75
N ARG A 234 11.64 2.97 -0.53
CA ARG A 234 10.52 3.90 -0.74
C ARG A 234 10.45 4.98 0.35
N ARG A 235 10.12 6.21 -0.04
CA ARG A 235 9.91 7.33 0.89
C ARG A 235 8.49 7.27 1.45
N LEU A 236 8.37 7.14 2.76
CA LEU A 236 7.08 6.90 3.43
C LEU A 236 6.22 8.15 3.66
N VAL A 237 6.83 9.34 3.69
CA VAL A 237 6.17 10.60 4.11
C VAL A 237 4.89 10.87 3.32
N TYR A 238 4.91 10.69 2.00
CA TYR A 238 3.73 10.90 1.15
C TYR A 238 2.55 10.02 1.58
N TYR A 239 2.79 8.74 1.85
CA TYR A 239 1.77 7.77 2.26
C TYR A 239 1.24 8.03 3.67
N VAL A 240 2.10 8.50 4.58
CA VAL A 240 1.69 8.92 5.93
C VAL A 240 0.62 10.01 5.85
N PHE A 241 0.88 11.08 5.08
CA PHE A 241 -0.04 12.22 4.98
C PHE A 241 -1.27 11.95 4.10
N ASN A 242 -1.14 11.19 3.02
CA ASN A 242 -2.23 11.00 2.04
C ASN A 242 -3.05 9.72 2.26
N THR A 243 -2.52 8.74 3.00
CA THR A 243 -3.17 7.45 3.22
C THR A 243 -3.41 7.18 4.70
N TYR A 244 -2.37 7.13 5.54
CA TYR A 244 -2.52 6.72 6.93
C TYR A 244 -3.28 7.74 7.78
N ILE A 245 -2.88 9.03 7.78
CA ILE A 245 -3.52 10.08 8.59
C ILE A 245 -5.01 10.22 8.25
N PRO A 246 -5.44 10.36 6.98
CA PRO A 246 -6.86 10.45 6.63
C PRO A 246 -7.65 9.20 7.05
N THR A 247 -7.08 8.00 6.89
CA THR A 247 -7.71 6.75 7.29
C THR A 247 -7.95 6.71 8.80
N CYS A 248 -6.95 7.10 9.60
CA CYS A 248 -7.10 7.22 11.05
C CYS A 248 -8.17 8.24 11.43
N MET A 249 -8.22 9.39 10.76
CA MET A 249 -9.27 10.40 10.99
C MET A 249 -10.66 9.85 10.69
N ILE A 250 -10.85 9.05 9.63
CA ILE A 250 -12.14 8.44 9.31
C ILE A 250 -12.57 7.44 10.38
N VAL A 251 -11.65 6.60 10.88
CA VAL A 251 -11.96 5.67 11.98
C VAL A 251 -12.34 6.45 13.24
N ILE A 252 -11.62 7.54 13.56
CA ILE A 252 -11.95 8.41 14.69
C ILE A 252 -13.35 9.04 14.53
N MET A 253 -13.71 9.50 13.33
CA MET A 253 -15.05 10.04 13.07
C MET A 253 -16.16 8.99 13.26
N SER A 254 -15.90 7.73 12.93
CA SER A 254 -16.91 6.67 13.04
C SER A 254 -17.42 6.45 14.47
N TRP A 255 -16.54 6.52 15.48
CA TRP A 255 -16.90 6.33 16.88
C TRP A 255 -17.32 7.62 17.60
N VAL A 256 -17.33 8.77 16.93
CA VAL A 256 -18.02 9.97 17.45
C VAL A 256 -19.51 9.68 17.64
N SER A 257 -20.06 8.73 16.87
CA SER A 257 -21.43 8.25 17.00
C SER A 257 -21.78 7.75 18.42
N PHE A 258 -20.82 7.24 19.21
CA PHE A 258 -21.05 6.78 20.60
C PHE A 258 -21.34 7.91 21.57
N TRP A 259 -21.02 9.16 21.20
CA TRP A 259 -21.34 10.35 21.97
C TRP A 259 -22.71 10.93 21.64
N ILE A 260 -23.29 10.49 20.52
CA ILE A 260 -24.61 10.92 20.06
C ILE A 260 -25.67 10.11 20.79
N LYS A 261 -26.64 10.84 21.34
CA LYS A 261 -27.82 10.29 21.99
C LYS A 261 -28.51 9.24 21.09
N PRO A 262 -28.90 8.06 21.62
CA PRO A 262 -29.43 6.96 20.81
C PRO A 262 -30.76 7.31 20.11
N GLU A 263 -31.47 8.33 20.57
CA GLU A 263 -32.71 8.81 19.95
C GLU A 263 -32.46 9.48 18.58
N ALA A 264 -31.24 9.95 18.31
CA ALA A 264 -30.86 10.58 17.04
C ALA A 264 -30.37 9.56 16.00
N ALA A 265 -31.22 8.57 15.70
CA ALA A 265 -30.96 7.50 14.75
C ALA A 265 -30.40 7.96 13.37
N PRO A 266 -30.95 9.00 12.72
CA PRO A 266 -30.44 9.46 11.42
C PRO A 266 -28.99 9.92 11.45
N ALA A 267 -28.55 10.54 12.56
CA ALA A 267 -27.19 11.05 12.69
C ALA A 267 -26.16 9.91 12.84
N ARG A 268 -26.45 8.90 13.66
CA ARG A 268 -25.54 7.76 13.89
C ARG A 268 -25.37 6.91 12.62
N VAL A 269 -26.46 6.60 11.93
CA VAL A 269 -26.43 5.82 10.68
C VAL A 269 -25.65 6.56 9.59
N THR A 270 -25.94 7.84 9.41
CA THR A 270 -25.26 8.66 8.39
C THR A 270 -23.75 8.71 8.63
N LEU A 271 -23.30 8.97 9.87
CA LEU A 271 -21.87 9.02 10.18
C LEU A 271 -21.17 7.69 9.91
N GLY A 272 -21.76 6.56 10.27
CA GLY A 272 -21.14 5.25 10.05
C GLY A 272 -21.12 4.85 8.57
N VAL A 273 -22.22 5.04 7.83
CA VAL A 273 -22.29 4.72 6.39
C VAL A 273 -21.37 5.63 5.58
N THR A 274 -21.35 6.94 5.86
CA THR A 274 -20.44 7.88 5.20
C THR A 274 -18.97 7.55 5.50
N SER A 275 -18.64 7.11 6.71
CA SER A 275 -17.28 6.66 7.07
C SER A 275 -16.87 5.41 6.28
N LEU A 276 -17.76 4.42 6.14
CA LEU A 276 -17.49 3.23 5.31
C LEU A 276 -17.29 3.59 3.84
N LEU A 277 -18.14 4.45 3.29
CA LEU A 277 -18.02 4.91 1.91
C LEU A 277 -16.67 5.62 1.69
N THR A 278 -16.31 6.52 2.62
CA THR A 278 -15.05 7.28 2.54
C THR A 278 -13.83 6.36 2.63
N LEU A 279 -13.84 5.35 3.52
CA LEU A 279 -12.77 4.34 3.59
C LEU A 279 -12.69 3.50 2.32
N SER A 280 -13.83 3.10 1.75
CA SER A 280 -13.87 2.35 0.49
C SER A 280 -13.28 3.16 -0.66
N THR A 281 -13.63 4.45 -0.76
CA THR A 281 -13.04 5.37 -1.74
C THR A 281 -11.53 5.52 -1.53
N GLN A 282 -11.08 5.67 -0.29
CA GLN A 282 -9.66 5.78 0.03
C GLN A 282 -8.89 4.49 -0.30
N HIS A 283 -9.48 3.32 -0.03
CA HIS A 283 -8.90 2.03 -0.38
C HIS A 283 -8.76 1.87 -1.90
N ALA A 284 -9.81 2.23 -2.67
CA ALA A 284 -9.77 2.22 -4.13
C ALA A 284 -8.68 3.14 -4.70
N LYS A 285 -8.53 4.36 -4.14
CA LYS A 285 -7.46 5.30 -4.51
C LYS A 285 -6.06 4.73 -4.25
N SER A 286 -5.89 4.02 -3.12
CA SER A 286 -4.62 3.36 -2.82
C SER A 286 -4.31 2.24 -3.81
N GLN A 287 -5.32 1.46 -4.25
CA GLN A 287 -5.14 0.38 -5.22
C GLN A 287 -4.85 0.89 -6.64
N SER A 288 -5.43 2.03 -7.05
CA SER A 288 -5.20 2.57 -8.40
C SER A 288 -3.77 3.08 -8.63
N SER A 289 -2.99 3.24 -7.56
CA SER A 289 -1.61 3.72 -7.62
C SER A 289 -0.58 2.60 -7.86
N LEU A 290 -1.02 1.34 -7.90
CA LEU A 290 -0.19 0.16 -8.07
C LEU A 290 -0.81 -0.81 -9.08
N PRO A 291 -0.02 -1.70 -9.68
CA PRO A 291 -0.58 -2.78 -10.49
C PRO A 291 -1.45 -3.69 -9.63
N PRO A 292 -2.48 -4.34 -10.23
CA PRO A 292 -3.24 -5.35 -9.53
C PRO A 292 -2.34 -6.53 -9.18
N VAL A 293 -2.13 -6.75 -7.88
CA VAL A 293 -1.40 -7.90 -7.35
C VAL A 293 -2.34 -8.81 -6.57
N SER A 294 -2.14 -10.12 -6.67
CA SER A 294 -3.04 -11.13 -6.07
C SER A 294 -2.70 -11.50 -4.61
N TYR A 295 -1.68 -10.88 -4.02
CA TYR A 295 -1.29 -11.09 -2.62
C TYR A 295 -1.65 -9.88 -1.76
N LEU A 296 -1.75 -10.11 -0.44
CA LEU A 296 -2.09 -9.07 0.53
C LEU A 296 -0.91 -8.11 0.74
N LYS A 297 -1.17 -6.80 0.59
CA LYS A 297 -0.21 -5.72 0.86
C LYS A 297 -0.37 -5.20 2.29
N ALA A 298 0.71 -4.73 2.92
CA ALA A 298 0.67 -4.21 4.29
C ALA A 298 -0.31 -3.03 4.45
N VAL A 299 -0.35 -2.09 3.49
CA VAL A 299 -1.34 -1.00 3.49
C VAL A 299 -2.77 -1.51 3.36
N ASP A 300 -3.01 -2.55 2.56
CA ASP A 300 -4.35 -3.12 2.37
C ASP A 300 -4.83 -3.84 3.61
N ALA A 301 -3.94 -4.56 4.28
CA ALA A 301 -4.23 -5.16 5.57
C ALA A 301 -4.63 -4.08 6.60
N PHE A 302 -3.88 -2.97 6.67
CA PHE A 302 -4.22 -1.84 7.56
C PHE A 302 -5.59 -1.23 7.23
N MET A 303 -5.86 -0.93 5.95
CA MET A 303 -7.14 -0.38 5.50
C MET A 303 -8.32 -1.34 5.75
N SER A 304 -8.10 -2.64 5.54
CA SER A 304 -9.09 -3.70 5.80
C SER A 304 -9.45 -3.78 7.27
N VAL A 305 -8.45 -3.74 8.17
CA VAL A 305 -8.73 -3.74 9.61
C VAL A 305 -9.45 -2.44 10.02
N CYS A 306 -9.04 -1.28 9.52
CA CYS A 306 -9.76 -0.02 9.76
C CYS A 306 -11.23 -0.09 9.31
N THR A 307 -11.50 -0.76 8.20
CA THR A 307 -12.87 -0.97 7.69
C THR A 307 -13.69 -1.84 8.64
N VAL A 308 -13.08 -2.90 9.19
CA VAL A 308 -13.72 -3.74 10.22
C VAL A 308 -14.05 -2.93 11.48
N PHE A 309 -13.18 -2.01 11.90
CA PHE A 309 -13.47 -1.11 13.03
C PHE A 309 -14.69 -0.21 12.78
N VAL A 310 -14.78 0.41 11.61
CA VAL A 310 -15.94 1.24 11.25
C VAL A 310 -17.22 0.40 11.14
N PHE A 311 -17.13 -0.81 10.58
CA PHE A 311 -18.24 -1.74 10.53
C PHE A 311 -18.71 -2.16 11.93
N MET A 312 -17.79 -2.42 12.86
CA MET A 312 -18.12 -2.72 14.26
C MET A 312 -18.81 -1.53 14.95
N ALA A 313 -18.44 -0.28 14.64
CA ALA A 313 -19.13 0.90 15.17
C ALA A 313 -20.58 1.02 14.66
N LEU A 314 -20.84 0.64 13.41
CA LEU A 314 -22.20 0.54 12.87
C LEU A 314 -23.01 -0.59 13.51
N MET A 315 -22.40 -1.75 13.72
CA MET A 315 -23.05 -2.88 14.40
C MET A 315 -23.42 -2.56 15.84
N GLU A 316 -22.59 -1.78 16.53
CA GLU A 316 -22.87 -1.28 17.88
C GLU A 316 -24.15 -0.45 17.92
N TYR A 317 -24.36 0.44 16.95
CA TYR A 317 -25.61 1.20 16.84
C TYR A 317 -26.82 0.28 16.57
N CYS A 318 -26.68 -0.71 15.70
CA CYS A 318 -27.74 -1.71 15.46
C CYS A 318 -28.11 -2.45 16.75
N LEU A 319 -27.12 -2.85 17.56
CA LEU A 319 -27.34 -3.50 18.85
C LEU A 319 -28.08 -2.57 19.82
N ILE A 320 -27.69 -1.30 19.91
CA ILE A 320 -28.37 -0.30 20.75
C ILE A 320 -29.83 -0.14 20.33
N ASN A 321 -30.10 -0.04 19.03
CA ASN A 321 -31.45 0.11 18.51
C ASN A 321 -32.33 -1.12 18.83
N ILE A 322 -31.80 -2.34 18.71
CA ILE A 322 -32.51 -3.56 19.09
C ILE A 322 -32.82 -3.56 20.60
N VAL A 323 -31.86 -3.22 21.45
CA VAL A 323 -32.04 -3.15 22.91
C VAL A 323 -33.09 -2.10 23.31
N LEU A 324 -33.24 -1.02 22.53
CA LEU A 324 -34.24 0.04 22.75
C LEU A 324 -35.63 -0.32 22.19
N SER A 325 -35.70 -1.07 21.09
CA SER A 325 -36.93 -1.33 20.32
C SER A 325 -37.87 -2.40 20.90
N ASP A 326 -37.55 -3.02 22.05
CA ASP A 326 -38.45 -3.95 22.76
C ASP A 326 -39.67 -3.25 23.43
N THR A 327 -40.30 -2.28 22.76
CA THR A 327 -41.60 -1.74 23.18
C THR A 327 -42.73 -2.68 22.73
N PRO A 328 -43.53 -3.28 23.64
CA PRO A 328 -44.87 -3.68 23.24
C PRO A 328 -45.63 -2.41 22.88
N ILE A 329 -46.16 -2.35 21.66
CA ILE A 329 -47.10 -1.32 21.23
C ILE A 329 -48.19 -1.23 22.31
N PRO A 330 -48.44 -0.06 22.95
CA PRO A 330 -49.59 0.07 23.83
C PRO A 330 -50.83 -0.26 22.99
N LYS A 331 -51.57 -1.31 23.35
CA LYS A 331 -52.91 -1.53 22.80
C LYS A 331 -53.67 -0.22 22.99
N PRO A 332 -54.30 0.37 21.94
CA PRO A 332 -55.14 1.53 22.15
C PRO A 332 -56.16 1.18 23.23
N MET A 333 -56.26 2.02 24.26
CA MET A 333 -57.23 1.85 25.33
C MET A 333 -58.61 1.65 24.70
N ALA A 334 -59.25 0.52 25.00
CA ALA A 334 -60.65 0.32 24.66
C ALA A 334 -61.46 1.43 25.34
N TYR A 335 -62.14 2.25 24.53
CA TYR A 335 -63.09 3.21 25.06
C TYR A 335 -64.15 2.49 25.90
N PRO A 336 -64.55 3.03 27.07
CA PRO A 336 -65.63 2.44 27.86
C PRO A 336 -66.96 2.47 27.07
N PRO A 337 -67.84 1.48 27.28
CA PRO A 337 -69.07 1.36 26.52
C PRO A 337 -70.05 2.51 26.78
N LYS A 338 -70.79 2.89 25.72
CA LYS A 338 -71.77 3.98 25.69
C LYS A 338 -72.89 3.79 26.73
N PRO A 339 -73.38 4.87 27.37
CA PRO A 339 -74.70 4.89 27.98
C PRO A 339 -75.78 4.94 26.89
N VAL A 340 -76.87 4.21 27.09
CA VAL A 340 -78.05 4.18 26.21
C VAL A 340 -79.13 5.14 26.74
N ALA A 341 -79.84 5.71 25.77
CA ALA A 341 -81.18 6.33 25.79
C ALA A 341 -81.32 7.85 25.99
N GLY A 342 -82.00 8.46 25.01
CA GLY A 342 -82.63 9.79 25.04
C GLY A 342 -83.10 10.18 23.63
N ASP A 343 -84.41 10.32 23.45
CA ASP A 343 -85.18 10.49 22.21
C ASP A 343 -84.77 11.62 21.23
N GLY A 344 -85.22 11.50 19.97
CA GLY A 344 -84.92 12.36 18.79
C GLY A 344 -85.46 13.81 18.84
N PRO A 345 -85.67 14.53 17.70
CA PRO A 345 -85.91 14.05 16.33
C PRO A 345 -85.11 14.75 15.19
N LYS A 346 -85.37 14.22 13.98
CA LYS A 346 -84.92 14.48 12.60
C LYS A 346 -84.86 15.95 12.12
N LYS A 347 -84.05 16.21 11.08
CA LYS A 347 -84.41 16.84 9.77
C LYS A 347 -83.20 16.92 8.81
N GLU A 348 -83.32 16.39 7.58
CA GLU A 348 -83.44 17.10 6.26
C GLU A 348 -82.13 17.82 5.86
N GLY A 349 -81.51 17.69 4.68
CA GLY A 349 -81.94 17.34 3.33
C GLY A 349 -81.27 18.34 2.35
N GLU A 350 -80.88 17.88 1.15
CA GLU A 350 -80.51 18.67 -0.07
C GLU A 350 -79.17 19.44 -0.07
N GLY A 351 -78.40 19.59 -1.15
CA GLY A 351 -78.57 19.27 -2.58
C GLY A 351 -77.26 19.68 -3.32
N ALA A 352 -77.06 19.14 -4.53
CA ALA A 352 -75.94 19.43 -5.45
C ALA A 352 -76.48 20.18 -6.70
N PRO A 353 -75.72 20.47 -7.80
CA PRO A 353 -74.33 20.89 -8.07
C PRO A 353 -74.37 22.15 -9.03
N PRO A 354 -73.53 22.42 -10.08
CA PRO A 354 -72.17 21.99 -10.48
C PRO A 354 -71.21 23.13 -10.96
N GLY A 355 -69.93 22.81 -11.25
CA GLY A 355 -69.25 23.30 -12.47
C GLY A 355 -67.87 23.99 -12.37
N GLY A 356 -66.86 23.40 -13.04
CA GLY A 356 -65.65 24.06 -13.60
C GLY A 356 -64.35 23.86 -12.80
N SER A 357 -63.49 22.87 -13.12
CA SER A 357 -62.36 22.89 -14.10
C SER A 357 -61.23 23.86 -13.70
N ASN A 358 -59.92 23.58 -13.76
CA ASN A 358 -59.05 22.46 -14.13
C ASN A 358 -57.66 22.81 -13.52
N SER A 359 -56.87 21.83 -13.08
CA SER A 359 -55.55 21.53 -13.67
C SER A 359 -54.80 20.47 -12.86
N ALA A 360 -54.07 19.65 -13.60
CA ALA A 360 -53.65 18.29 -13.28
C ALA A 360 -52.18 18.17 -12.83
N ALA A 361 -51.86 17.04 -12.17
CA ALA A 361 -50.76 16.10 -12.49
C ALA A 361 -50.55 15.15 -11.28
N ASN A 362 -51.22 14.00 -11.22
CA ASN A 362 -50.86 12.68 -11.77
C ASN A 362 -49.80 11.89 -10.98
N LYS A 363 -50.22 10.75 -10.42
CA LYS A 363 -49.36 9.62 -10.00
C LYS A 363 -50.18 8.33 -10.17
N GLN A 364 -49.80 7.52 -11.16
CA GLN A 364 -50.31 6.17 -11.40
C GLN A 364 -49.22 5.17 -10.99
N GLN A 365 -49.60 4.16 -10.20
CA GLN A 365 -48.86 2.92 -10.00
C GLN A 365 -49.87 1.78 -10.11
N ALA A 366 -49.58 0.79 -10.95
CA ALA A 366 -50.37 -0.41 -11.12
C ALA A 366 -49.49 -1.68 -11.02
N THR A 367 -50.03 -2.66 -10.30
CA THR A 367 -50.07 -4.13 -10.56
C THR A 367 -48.86 -5.09 -10.38
N MET A 368 -49.07 -6.05 -9.44
CA MET A 368 -49.02 -7.55 -9.50
C MET A 368 -47.70 -8.35 -9.43
N LEU A 369 -47.56 -9.27 -8.43
CA LEU A 369 -47.94 -10.72 -8.48
C LEU A 369 -47.54 -11.47 -7.16
N PRO A 370 -48.37 -12.40 -6.64
CA PRO A 370 -48.11 -13.18 -5.42
C PRO A 370 -47.61 -14.61 -5.74
N LEU A 371 -46.42 -14.97 -5.26
CA LEU A 371 -45.91 -16.36 -5.33
C LEU A 371 -44.94 -16.70 -4.17
N ALA A 372 -44.92 -15.90 -3.11
CA ALA A 372 -43.95 -16.02 -2.02
C ALA A 372 -44.55 -16.60 -0.72
N ASP A 373 -45.88 -16.63 -0.58
CA ASP A 373 -46.53 -16.88 0.71
C ASP A 373 -46.55 -18.36 1.11
N GLU A 374 -46.56 -19.29 0.16
CA GLU A 374 -46.65 -20.73 0.47
C GLU A 374 -45.35 -21.33 1.04
N LYS A 375 -44.20 -20.69 0.78
CA LYS A 375 -42.89 -21.14 1.31
C LYS A 375 -42.59 -20.64 2.72
N ILE A 376 -43.21 -19.52 3.14
CA ILE A 376 -42.96 -18.89 4.44
C ILE A 376 -43.70 -19.65 5.55
N GLU A 377 -44.93 -20.10 5.30
CA GLU A 377 -45.73 -20.84 6.27
C GLU A 377 -45.14 -22.23 6.64
N LYS A 378 -44.39 -22.83 5.70
CA LYS A 378 -43.70 -24.12 5.92
C LYS A 378 -42.46 -23.99 6.82
N ILE A 379 -41.83 -22.82 6.86
CA ILE A 379 -40.63 -22.54 7.66
C ILE A 379 -41.02 -22.19 9.10
N GLU A 380 -42.14 -21.48 9.30
CA GLU A 380 -42.64 -21.16 10.65
C GLU A 380 -43.06 -22.41 11.44
N LYS A 381 -43.65 -23.42 10.79
CA LYS A 381 -44.00 -24.70 11.43
C LYS A 381 -42.78 -25.51 11.90
N ILE A 382 -41.63 -25.38 11.24
CA ILE A 382 -40.39 -26.08 11.63
C ILE A 382 -39.74 -25.40 12.84
N PHE A 383 -39.88 -24.09 12.97
CA PHE A 383 -39.31 -23.33 14.08
C PHE A 383 -40.10 -23.53 15.40
N ASP A 384 -41.42 -23.73 15.30
CA ASP A 384 -42.29 -23.94 16.47
C ASP A 384 -42.09 -25.34 17.12
N GLU A 385 -41.77 -26.36 16.32
CA GLU A 385 -41.41 -27.71 16.78
C GLU A 385 -40.10 -27.73 17.60
N MET A 386 -39.12 -26.88 17.25
CA MET A 386 -37.83 -26.85 17.95
C MET A 386 -37.88 -26.16 19.32
N THR A 387 -38.92 -25.38 19.62
CA THR A 387 -38.98 -24.55 20.85
C THR A 387 -39.68 -25.26 22.02
N LYS A 388 -40.31 -26.42 21.79
CA LYS A 388 -41.11 -27.12 22.81
C LYS A 388 -40.32 -28.02 23.77
N ASN A 389 -39.03 -28.28 23.48
CA ASN A 389 -38.19 -29.21 24.25
C ASN A 389 -36.95 -28.53 24.86
N ARG A 390 -37.14 -27.68 25.89
CA ARG A 390 -36.07 -27.37 26.87
C ARG A 390 -36.65 -26.89 28.20
N ARG A 391 -36.91 -27.83 29.12
CA ARG A 391 -36.99 -27.56 30.56
C ARG A 391 -35.98 -28.46 31.26
N ILE A 392 -34.95 -27.89 31.89
CA ILE A 392 -34.09 -28.58 32.85
C ILE A 392 -34.23 -27.84 34.19
N VAL A 393 -34.67 -28.60 35.20
CA VAL A 393 -34.83 -28.20 36.61
C VAL A 393 -33.48 -28.35 37.31
N THR A 394 -33.06 -27.36 38.11
CA THR A 394 -31.96 -27.53 39.07
C THR A 394 -32.40 -27.09 40.47
N THR A 395 -32.46 -28.05 41.38
CA THR A 395 -32.79 -27.92 42.80
C THR A 395 -31.51 -27.72 43.60
N THR A 396 -31.44 -26.72 44.48
CA THR A 396 -30.30 -26.53 45.40
C THR A 396 -30.70 -26.80 46.85
N ARG A 397 -29.98 -27.73 47.48
CA ARG A 397 -30.15 -28.28 48.84
C ARG A 397 -29.37 -27.42 49.85
N ARG A 398 -29.99 -27.00 50.97
CA ARG A 398 -29.30 -26.38 52.13
C ARG A 398 -28.83 -27.45 53.12
N VAL A 399 -27.59 -27.32 53.60
CA VAL A 399 -26.98 -28.16 54.64
C VAL A 399 -27.05 -27.43 55.99
N VAL A 400 -27.47 -28.14 57.03
CA VAL A 400 -27.58 -27.72 58.44
C VAL A 400 -26.34 -28.17 59.22
N ARG A 401 -25.93 -27.43 60.26
CA ARG A 401 -25.13 -27.95 61.39
C ARG A 401 -25.67 -27.46 62.75
N PRO A 402 -25.51 -28.22 63.86
CA PRO A 402 -26.28 -28.14 65.11
C PRO A 402 -25.50 -27.50 66.31
N PRO A 403 -26.10 -27.41 67.53
CA PRO A 403 -25.74 -26.49 68.62
C PRO A 403 -24.88 -27.11 69.75
N LEU A 404 -24.52 -26.30 70.76
CA LEU A 404 -23.89 -26.74 72.02
C LEU A 404 -24.51 -26.00 73.24
N ASP A 405 -24.74 -26.79 74.29
CA ASP A 405 -25.49 -26.58 75.54
C ASP A 405 -24.76 -25.70 76.59
N ALA A 406 -25.45 -24.86 77.39
CA ALA A 406 -25.98 -25.03 78.76
C ALA A 406 -24.96 -24.93 79.93
N ASP A 407 -25.24 -24.06 80.93
CA ASP A 407 -25.16 -24.30 82.41
C ASP A 407 -25.31 -22.99 83.25
N GLY A 408 -26.10 -23.04 84.35
CA GLY A 408 -26.39 -21.95 85.34
C GLY A 408 -25.37 -21.86 86.51
N PRO A 409 -25.64 -21.36 87.76
CA PRO A 409 -26.91 -20.94 88.42
C PRO A 409 -26.90 -19.71 89.43
N TRP A 410 -28.10 -19.14 89.68
CA TRP A 410 -28.81 -18.63 90.92
C TRP A 410 -28.22 -17.85 92.17
N ILE A 411 -28.97 -16.76 92.56
CA ILE A 411 -29.39 -16.20 93.92
C ILE A 411 -28.44 -15.20 94.66
N PRO A 412 -28.88 -14.17 95.46
CA PRO A 412 -30.20 -13.87 96.06
C PRO A 412 -30.81 -12.45 95.93
N ARG A 413 -32.07 -12.42 96.39
CA ARG A 413 -33.03 -11.34 96.66
C ARG A 413 -32.67 -10.51 97.92
N GLN A 414 -32.93 -9.20 97.91
CA GLN A 414 -32.95 -8.38 99.13
C GLN A 414 -34.16 -7.41 99.15
N GLU A 415 -34.68 -7.22 100.37
CA GLU A 415 -36.01 -6.74 100.72
C GLU A 415 -36.15 -5.21 100.84
N SER A 416 -37.39 -4.74 100.62
CA SER A 416 -38.14 -3.70 101.34
C SER A 416 -37.49 -2.36 101.71
N ARG A 417 -38.09 -1.26 101.19
CA ARG A 417 -38.77 -0.27 102.05
C ARG A 417 -39.68 0.66 101.25
N ILE A 418 -40.94 0.72 101.66
CA ILE A 418 -41.93 1.70 101.22
C ILE A 418 -41.67 2.99 101.97
N ILE A 419 -41.40 4.08 101.26
CA ILE A 419 -41.46 5.45 101.79
C ILE A 419 -42.51 6.18 100.96
N LEU A 420 -43.60 6.58 101.63
CA LEU A 420 -44.66 7.43 101.09
C LEU A 420 -44.27 8.90 101.25
N THR A 421 -44.70 9.71 100.27
CA THR A 421 -44.79 11.20 100.17
C THR A 421 -43.85 11.84 99.14
N PRO A 422 -44.23 12.96 98.51
CA PRO A 422 -45.53 13.35 97.96
C PRO A 422 -45.47 13.59 96.44
N THR A 423 -46.64 13.65 95.80
CA THR A 423 -46.87 13.84 94.37
C THR A 423 -46.16 15.08 93.79
N ILE A 424 -45.19 14.85 92.92
CA ILE A 424 -44.71 15.79 91.89
C ILE A 424 -44.89 15.07 90.55
N ALA A 425 -45.58 15.71 89.61
CA ALA A 425 -45.85 15.16 88.29
C ALA A 425 -44.55 14.72 87.59
N PRO A 426 -44.50 13.53 86.95
CA PRO A 426 -43.32 13.13 86.19
C PRO A 426 -43.16 14.08 84.98
N PRO A 427 -41.93 14.52 84.65
CA PRO A 427 -41.68 15.12 83.34
C PRO A 427 -42.02 14.10 82.24
N PRO A 428 -42.50 14.55 81.06
CA PRO A 428 -42.88 13.65 79.98
C PRO A 428 -41.70 12.73 79.62
N PRO A 429 -41.96 11.45 79.29
CA PRO A 429 -40.90 10.53 78.88
C PRO A 429 -40.17 11.09 77.65
N PRO A 430 -38.84 10.94 77.54
CA PRO A 430 -38.14 11.23 76.29
C PRO A 430 -38.80 10.42 75.17
N PRO A 431 -38.95 10.99 73.95
CA PRO A 431 -39.58 10.28 72.85
C PRO A 431 -38.86 8.95 72.63
N PRO A 432 -39.59 7.86 72.32
CA PRO A 432 -38.96 6.60 71.95
C PRO A 432 -37.95 6.87 70.82
N PRO A 433 -36.80 6.16 70.78
CA PRO A 433 -35.88 6.27 69.65
C PRO A 433 -36.70 6.10 68.38
N ALA A 434 -36.58 7.06 67.46
CA ALA A 434 -37.29 7.03 66.19
C ALA A 434 -37.15 5.63 65.61
N ALA A 435 -38.29 4.98 65.34
CA ALA A 435 -38.30 3.74 64.58
C ALA A 435 -37.42 3.97 63.33
N PRO A 436 -36.59 2.99 62.91
CA PRO A 436 -35.84 3.13 61.68
C PRO A 436 -36.84 3.51 60.59
N GLU A 437 -36.66 4.71 60.06
CA GLU A 437 -37.44 5.21 58.94
C GLU A 437 -37.44 4.10 57.88
N PRO A 438 -38.60 3.63 57.39
CA PRO A 438 -38.60 2.57 56.40
C PRO A 438 -37.76 3.07 55.25
N GLU A 439 -36.60 2.44 55.00
CA GLU A 439 -35.78 2.73 53.84
C GLU A 439 -36.72 2.68 52.64
N LEU A 440 -36.97 3.85 52.05
CA LEU A 440 -37.77 3.96 50.84
C LEU A 440 -37.19 2.94 49.86
N PRO A 441 -37.95 1.93 49.39
CA PRO A 441 -37.41 0.93 48.50
C PRO A 441 -36.83 1.67 47.31
N LYS A 442 -35.52 1.53 47.07
CA LYS A 442 -34.82 2.11 45.92
C LYS A 442 -35.74 1.93 44.70
N PRO A 443 -36.13 3.01 43.99
CA PRO A 443 -37.18 2.91 42.99
C PRO A 443 -36.83 1.78 42.02
N LYS A 444 -37.67 0.74 41.99
CA LYS A 444 -37.52 -0.37 41.05
C LYS A 444 -37.64 0.24 39.66
N LEU A 445 -36.54 0.15 38.93
CA LEU A 445 -36.40 0.78 37.63
C LEU A 445 -37.42 0.17 36.67
N THR A 446 -38.14 1.00 35.90
CA THR A 446 -39.10 0.45 34.92
C THR A 446 -38.36 -0.34 33.83
N PRO A 447 -38.99 -1.33 33.17
CA PRO A 447 -38.34 -2.11 32.10
C PRO A 447 -37.76 -1.24 30.97
N ALA A 448 -38.39 -0.10 30.67
CA ALA A 448 -37.89 0.88 29.72
C ALA A 448 -36.61 1.59 30.21
N GLN A 449 -36.57 1.96 31.49
CA GLN A 449 -35.40 2.56 32.11
C GLN A 449 -34.24 1.56 32.26
N GLU A 450 -34.51 0.26 32.46
CA GLU A 450 -33.47 -0.80 32.44
C GLU A 450 -32.84 -0.95 31.06
N ARG A 451 -33.64 -0.95 29.99
CA ARG A 451 -33.16 -1.00 28.61
C ARG A 451 -32.32 0.23 28.25
N LEU A 452 -32.78 1.41 28.64
CA LEU A 452 -32.01 2.64 28.47
C LEU A 452 -30.68 2.59 29.23
N LYS A 453 -30.65 2.05 30.46
CA LYS A 453 -29.39 1.84 31.20
C LYS A 453 -28.46 0.87 30.48
N ARG A 454 -28.97 -0.21 29.88
CA ARG A 454 -28.16 -1.16 29.09
C ARG A 454 -27.59 -0.51 27.84
N ALA A 455 -28.40 0.25 27.08
CA ALA A 455 -27.94 1.00 25.92
C ALA A 455 -26.84 2.01 26.27
N ILE A 456 -27.04 2.79 27.34
CA ILE A 456 -26.03 3.75 27.83
C ILE A 456 -24.76 3.03 28.30
N TYR A 457 -24.89 1.85 28.90
CA TYR A 457 -23.73 1.05 29.31
C TYR A 457 -22.92 0.56 28.11
N ILE A 458 -23.59 0.15 27.02
CA ILE A 458 -22.93 -0.23 25.76
C ILE A 458 -22.17 0.97 25.19
N ASP A 459 -22.81 2.11 24.99
CA ASP A 459 -22.15 3.33 24.48
C ASP A 459 -20.94 3.71 25.37
N ARG A 460 -21.09 3.67 26.70
CA ARG A 460 -20.02 4.01 27.65
C ARG A 460 -18.83 3.05 27.57
N SER A 461 -19.09 1.76 27.34
CA SER A 461 -18.05 0.75 27.18
C SER A 461 -17.34 0.93 25.82
N SER A 462 -18.09 1.16 24.75
CA SER A 462 -17.59 1.40 23.40
C SER A 462 -16.66 2.63 23.33
N ARG A 463 -16.97 3.69 24.09
CA ARG A 463 -16.13 4.91 24.18
C ARG A 463 -14.71 4.68 24.66
N VAL A 464 -14.45 3.62 25.42
CA VAL A 464 -13.11 3.29 25.91
C VAL A 464 -12.50 2.17 25.09
N LEU A 465 -13.30 1.13 24.79
CA LEU A 465 -12.84 -0.06 24.10
C LEU A 465 -12.32 0.23 22.69
N PHE A 466 -13.08 0.98 21.88
CA PHE A 466 -12.72 1.23 20.49
C PHE A 466 -11.44 2.07 20.36
N PRO A 467 -11.30 3.23 21.04
CA PRO A 467 -10.05 3.99 21.00
C PRO A 467 -8.85 3.21 21.55
N ALA A 468 -9.02 2.43 22.62
CA ALA A 468 -7.93 1.62 23.18
C ALA A 468 -7.47 0.53 22.21
N LEU A 469 -8.40 -0.20 21.59
CA LEU A 469 -8.08 -1.22 20.59
C LEU A 469 -7.40 -0.60 19.37
N PHE A 470 -7.90 0.51 18.86
CA PHE A 470 -7.29 1.17 17.70
C PHE A 470 -5.91 1.77 18.01
N ALA A 471 -5.71 2.34 19.20
CA ALA A 471 -4.40 2.81 19.64
C ALA A 471 -3.41 1.64 19.75
N SER A 472 -3.85 0.50 20.31
CA SER A 472 -3.02 -0.70 20.38
C SER A 472 -2.64 -1.23 18.99
N LEU A 473 -3.58 -1.22 18.05
CA LEU A 473 -3.32 -1.63 16.66
C LEU A 473 -2.31 -0.73 15.98
N ASN A 474 -2.45 0.59 16.11
CA ASN A 474 -1.50 1.53 15.54
C ASN A 474 -0.12 1.37 16.19
N GLY A 475 -0.07 1.21 17.51
CA GLY A 475 1.18 0.95 18.23
C GLY A 475 1.88 -0.30 17.70
N ILE A 476 1.17 -1.43 17.62
CA ILE A 476 1.72 -2.69 17.08
C ILE A 476 2.16 -2.52 15.62
N TYR A 477 1.32 -1.91 14.78
CA TYR A 477 1.64 -1.71 13.37
C TYR A 477 2.93 -0.90 13.18
N TRP A 478 3.01 0.26 13.81
CA TRP A 478 4.19 1.13 13.69
C TRP A 478 5.43 0.56 14.39
N CYS A 479 5.27 -0.24 15.44
CA CYS A 479 6.39 -0.99 16.03
C CYS A 479 6.94 -2.05 15.06
N VAL A 480 6.07 -2.80 14.38
CA VAL A 480 6.50 -3.81 13.38
C VAL A 480 7.24 -3.15 12.23
N PHE A 481 6.78 -1.97 11.77
CA PHE A 481 7.38 -1.26 10.65
C PHE A 481 8.43 -0.21 11.06
N TYR A 482 8.83 -0.18 12.34
CA TYR A 482 9.76 0.83 12.85
C TYR A 482 11.13 0.77 12.17
N GLU A 483 11.63 -0.43 11.87
CA GLU A 483 12.91 -0.62 11.18
C GLU A 483 12.89 -0.13 9.72
N TYR A 484 11.71 0.10 9.15
CA TYR A 484 11.52 0.54 7.77
C TYR A 484 11.24 2.05 7.64
N LEU A 485 10.96 2.73 8.74
CA LEU A 485 10.99 4.20 8.81
C LEU A 485 12.40 4.73 8.55
#